data_AF-A0A6C0GPN8-F1
#
_entry.id   AF-A0A6C0GPN8-F1
#
_cell.length_a   1.000
_cell.length_b   1.000
_cell.length_c   1.000
_cell.angle_alpha   90.00
_cell.angle_beta   90.00
_cell.angle_gamma   90.00
#
_symmetry.space_group_name_H-M   'P 1'
#
loop_
_entity.id
_entity.type
_entity.pdbx_description
1 polymer ?
#
loop_
_entity_poly.entity_id
_entity_poly.type
_entity_poly.pdbx_seq_one_letter_code
_entity_poly.pdbx_strand_id
1 'polypeptide(L)'
;MKEEILSNLDNPGQLERLYRTDKPTFKRTFKALYPELNNNTLVSFWYERLNYTSEEISWGTRNDLVFIIIVSLMAGLIAKLPAFFGIAEDFFYPRNIGFIIFPALSAYFAWKNQLSISKIAFIMGLTLIGLLFINFLPANQNSDTLILSCIHLVLFLWSVLGFAFVGDVKNSEEKRLGFLKYNGDLVVMTTLIGIAGGIMTGVTIGLFSLIGFHIEKFYFENIVVFGLPAAPIVGTYLTQTNPQLVGKVSPVIARIFSPLVVVMLIIYLIAIVYSGKDPYNDREFLLIFNALLIGVMAIIFFSVAGTSKTKSRAEIWVLFLLSVVTITVNGIALSAILFRISEWGITPNRAAVLGGNVLILINLLLVTIQLFRIPSRKGDITDVGRAIAFYLPVYFLWTIIVTFLFPFLFGFK
;
A
#
# COMPACT_ATOMS: atom_id res chain seq x y z
N MET A 1 21.59 -13.12 -46.18
CA MET A 1 20.47 -13.12 -45.21
C MET A 1 19.21 -13.84 -45.68
N LYS A 2 18.48 -13.40 -46.73
CA LYS A 2 17.21 -14.05 -47.15
C LYS A 2 17.39 -15.55 -47.45
N GLU A 3 18.35 -15.88 -48.31
CA GLU A 3 18.68 -17.26 -48.70
C GLU A 3 19.26 -18.08 -47.54
N GLU A 4 20.00 -17.44 -46.64
CA GLU A 4 20.58 -18.09 -45.45
C GLU A 4 19.50 -18.45 -44.42
N ILE A 5 18.47 -17.61 -44.27
CA ILE A 5 17.30 -17.90 -43.43
C ILE A 5 16.51 -19.07 -44.03
N LEU A 6 16.22 -19.03 -45.35
CA LEU A 6 15.45 -20.07 -46.03
C LEU A 6 16.13 -21.44 -46.03
N SER A 7 17.46 -21.48 -46.17
CA SER A 7 18.24 -22.72 -46.14
C SER A 7 18.44 -23.31 -44.74
N ASN A 8 18.10 -22.58 -43.68
CA ASN A 8 18.33 -22.98 -42.29
C ASN A 8 17.05 -22.94 -41.42
N LEU A 9 15.86 -23.03 -42.03
CA LEU A 9 14.58 -22.92 -41.31
C LEU A 9 14.39 -23.99 -40.21
N ASP A 10 15.01 -25.16 -40.34
CA ASP A 10 14.97 -26.22 -39.33
C ASP A 10 16.24 -26.29 -38.47
N ASN A 11 17.12 -25.29 -38.58
CA ASN A 11 18.38 -25.22 -37.84
C ASN A 11 18.38 -24.03 -36.85
N PRO A 12 17.86 -24.23 -35.62
CA PRO A 12 17.74 -23.15 -34.65
C PRO A 12 19.09 -22.54 -34.24
N GLY A 13 20.16 -23.34 -34.22
CA GLY A 13 21.51 -22.87 -33.88
C GLY A 13 22.05 -21.87 -34.91
N GLN A 14 21.85 -22.16 -36.20
CA GLN A 14 22.29 -21.27 -37.26
C GLN A 14 21.42 -20.01 -37.37
N LEU A 15 20.11 -20.13 -37.17
CA LEU A 15 19.22 -18.96 -37.11
C LEU A 15 19.57 -18.02 -35.94
N GLU A 16 19.94 -18.56 -34.76
CA GLU A 16 20.43 -17.75 -33.65
C GLU A 16 21.75 -17.06 -34.01
N ARG A 17 22.67 -17.74 -34.68
CA ARG A 17 23.94 -17.15 -35.13
C ARG A 17 23.70 -15.99 -36.11
N LEU A 18 22.80 -16.15 -37.07
CA LEU A 18 22.43 -15.09 -38.01
C LEU A 18 21.78 -13.90 -37.29
N TYR A 19 20.88 -14.18 -36.34
CA TYR A 19 20.26 -13.15 -35.50
C TYR A 19 21.30 -12.36 -34.67
N ARG A 20 22.30 -13.03 -34.11
CA ARG A 20 23.36 -12.39 -33.31
C ARG A 20 24.35 -11.59 -34.15
N THR A 21 24.53 -11.97 -35.41
CA THR A 21 25.49 -11.33 -36.33
C THR A 21 24.96 -9.99 -36.83
N ASP A 22 23.70 -9.92 -37.25
CA ASP A 22 23.06 -8.68 -37.70
C ASP A 22 21.56 -8.70 -37.37
N LYS A 23 21.26 -8.28 -36.14
CA LYS A 23 19.92 -8.28 -35.56
C LYS A 23 18.90 -7.44 -36.34
N PRO A 24 19.18 -6.18 -36.74
CA PRO A 24 18.23 -5.36 -37.49
C PRO A 24 17.86 -5.96 -38.84
N THR A 25 18.86 -6.39 -39.62
CA THR A 25 18.63 -6.93 -40.96
C THR A 25 17.97 -8.31 -40.89
N PHE A 26 18.32 -9.15 -39.91
CA PHE A 26 17.65 -10.43 -39.65
C PHE A 26 16.17 -10.23 -39.34
N LYS A 27 15.83 -9.34 -38.38
CA LYS A 27 14.43 -9.06 -38.00
C LYS A 27 13.59 -8.57 -39.17
N ARG A 28 14.12 -7.64 -39.98
CA ARG A 28 13.43 -7.12 -41.18
C ARG A 28 13.21 -8.22 -42.23
N THR A 29 14.24 -9.01 -42.50
CA THR A 29 14.19 -10.07 -43.52
C THR A 29 13.27 -11.21 -43.10
N PHE A 30 13.34 -11.64 -41.83
CA PHE A 30 12.50 -12.69 -41.29
C PHE A 30 11.02 -12.28 -41.26
N LYS A 31 10.71 -11.04 -40.88
CA LYS A 31 9.33 -10.51 -40.89
C LYS A 31 8.75 -10.43 -42.31
N ALA A 32 9.57 -10.10 -43.30
CA ALA A 32 9.14 -10.08 -44.71
C ALA A 32 8.88 -11.49 -45.27
N LEU A 33 9.61 -12.50 -44.78
CA LEU A 33 9.45 -13.90 -45.20
C LEU A 33 8.29 -14.63 -44.49
N TYR A 34 7.90 -14.20 -43.30
CA TYR A 34 6.89 -14.89 -42.48
C TYR A 34 5.57 -15.22 -43.21
N PRO A 35 4.94 -14.31 -43.98
CA PRO A 35 3.68 -14.60 -44.67
C PRO A 35 3.75 -15.80 -45.62
N GLU A 36 4.94 -16.08 -46.15
CA GLU A 36 5.21 -17.20 -47.07
C GLU A 36 5.59 -18.51 -46.33
N LEU A 37 5.84 -18.45 -45.02
CA LEU A 37 6.45 -19.52 -44.22
C LEU A 37 5.55 -20.03 -43.06
N ASN A 38 4.26 -19.70 -43.09
CA ASN A 38 3.28 -19.91 -42.00
C ASN A 38 3.05 -21.36 -41.52
N ASN A 39 3.72 -22.36 -42.09
CA ASN A 39 3.49 -23.79 -41.80
C ASN A 39 4.58 -24.48 -40.96
N ASN A 40 5.55 -23.76 -40.39
CA ASN A 40 6.62 -24.35 -39.57
C ASN A 40 6.59 -23.81 -38.13
N THR A 41 6.52 -24.72 -37.14
CA THR A 41 6.51 -24.40 -35.70
C THR A 41 7.72 -23.55 -35.27
N LEU A 42 8.89 -23.81 -35.85
CA LEU A 42 10.13 -23.07 -35.56
C LEU A 42 10.06 -21.63 -36.11
N VAL A 43 9.43 -21.46 -37.27
CA VAL A 43 9.17 -20.14 -37.87
C VAL A 43 8.17 -19.35 -37.03
N SER A 44 7.09 -19.99 -36.58
CA SER A 44 6.12 -19.38 -35.65
C SER A 44 6.78 -18.98 -34.33
N PHE A 45 7.65 -19.83 -33.76
CA PHE A 45 8.42 -19.49 -32.57
C PHE A 45 9.31 -18.25 -32.75
N TRP A 46 10.04 -18.19 -33.86
CA TRP A 46 10.89 -17.03 -34.18
C TRP A 46 10.07 -15.77 -34.44
N TYR A 47 8.93 -15.88 -35.11
CA TYR A 47 8.05 -14.75 -35.33
C TYR A 47 7.54 -14.16 -34.00
N GLU A 48 7.07 -15.01 -33.09
CA GLU A 48 6.66 -14.59 -31.74
C GLU A 48 7.84 -13.98 -30.99
N ARG A 49 9.02 -14.61 -30.99
CA ARG A 49 10.23 -14.09 -30.32
C ARG A 49 10.70 -12.74 -30.85
N LEU A 50 10.62 -12.51 -32.16
CA LEU A 50 11.11 -11.29 -32.82
C LEU A 50 10.12 -10.13 -32.71
N ASN A 51 8.82 -10.43 -32.67
CA ASN A 51 7.74 -9.46 -32.50
C ASN A 51 7.30 -9.28 -31.05
N TYR A 52 7.84 -10.10 -30.14
CA TYR A 52 7.76 -9.85 -28.71
C TYR A 52 8.37 -8.48 -28.43
N THR A 53 7.49 -7.51 -28.21
CA THR A 53 7.85 -6.26 -27.55
C THR A 53 7.88 -6.62 -26.08
N SER A 54 9.04 -6.45 -25.43
CA SER A 54 9.06 -6.37 -23.97
C SER A 54 7.98 -5.37 -23.57
N GLU A 55 7.27 -5.62 -22.47
CA GLU A 55 6.33 -4.67 -21.88
C GLU A 55 7.06 -3.36 -21.57
N GLU A 56 7.22 -2.50 -22.58
CA GLU A 56 7.71 -1.14 -22.42
C GLU A 56 6.76 -0.43 -21.47
N ILE A 57 7.31 0.52 -20.70
CA ILE A 57 6.51 1.30 -19.77
C ILE A 57 5.37 1.95 -20.55
N SER A 58 4.15 1.52 -20.27
CA SER A 58 2.96 2.09 -20.83
C SER A 58 2.66 3.39 -20.11
N TRP A 59 2.65 4.49 -20.85
CA TRP A 59 2.24 5.80 -20.36
C TRP A 59 0.73 6.01 -20.39
N GLY A 60 -0.03 4.94 -20.69
CA GLY A 60 -1.48 4.94 -20.88
C GLY A 60 -1.96 5.89 -21.97
N THR A 61 -3.20 6.34 -21.88
CA THR A 61 -3.80 7.22 -22.89
C THR A 61 -3.62 8.70 -22.52
N ARG A 62 -3.73 9.60 -23.51
CA ARG A 62 -3.73 11.05 -23.27
C ARG A 62 -4.79 11.46 -22.23
N ASN A 63 -5.96 10.83 -22.27
CA ASN A 63 -7.05 11.11 -21.33
C ASN A 63 -6.68 10.71 -19.89
N ASP A 64 -5.96 9.60 -19.73
CA ASP A 64 -5.46 9.18 -18.42
C ASP A 64 -4.48 10.20 -17.85
N LEU A 65 -3.51 10.64 -18.65
CA LEU A 65 -2.51 11.62 -18.22
C LEU A 65 -3.15 12.96 -17.85
N VAL A 66 -4.08 13.45 -18.68
CA VAL A 66 -4.82 14.69 -18.39
C VAL A 66 -5.61 14.56 -17.09
N PHE A 67 -6.30 13.43 -16.88
CA PHE A 67 -7.02 13.18 -15.64
C PHE A 67 -6.08 13.25 -14.43
N ILE A 68 -4.95 12.53 -14.47
CA ILE A 68 -3.96 12.48 -13.38
C ILE A 68 -3.37 13.86 -13.08
N ILE A 69 -3.06 14.66 -14.10
CA ILE A 69 -2.59 16.04 -13.91
C ILE A 69 -3.65 16.88 -13.19
N ILE A 70 -4.91 16.83 -13.66
CA ILE A 70 -6.01 17.60 -13.06
C ILE A 70 -6.24 17.21 -11.60
N VAL A 71 -6.33 15.92 -11.28
CA VAL A 71 -6.55 15.50 -9.88
C VAL A 71 -5.34 15.78 -8.99
N SER A 72 -4.11 15.73 -9.51
CA SER A 72 -2.90 16.10 -8.76
C SER A 72 -2.87 17.60 -8.44
N LEU A 73 -3.22 18.45 -9.41
CA LEU A 73 -3.33 19.89 -9.19
C LEU A 73 -4.45 20.21 -8.20
N MET A 74 -5.60 19.53 -8.30
CA MET A 74 -6.69 19.69 -7.34
C MET A 74 -6.27 19.31 -5.92
N ALA A 75 -5.55 18.20 -5.74
CA ALA A 75 -5.01 17.79 -4.46
C ALA A 75 -4.04 18.85 -3.89
N GLY A 76 -3.16 19.41 -4.71
CA GLY A 76 -2.29 20.52 -4.31
C GLY A 76 -3.05 21.80 -3.93
N LEU A 77 -4.13 22.13 -4.65
CA LEU A 77 -5.02 23.25 -4.29
C LEU A 77 -5.71 23.02 -2.95
N ILE A 78 -6.19 21.80 -2.68
CA ILE A 78 -6.78 21.43 -1.38
C ILE A 78 -5.74 21.58 -0.26
N ALA A 79 -4.51 21.10 -0.48
CA ALA A 79 -3.42 21.25 0.48
C ALA A 79 -3.05 22.72 0.76
N LYS A 80 -3.36 23.62 -0.17
CA LYS A 80 -3.13 25.07 -0.08
C LYS A 80 -4.28 25.89 0.50
N LEU A 81 -5.43 25.27 0.78
CA LEU A 81 -6.57 25.97 1.39
C LEU A 81 -6.20 26.76 2.66
N PRO A 82 -5.33 26.27 3.57
CA PRO A 82 -4.89 27.06 4.73
C PRO A 82 -4.31 28.41 4.35
N ALA A 83 -3.43 28.43 3.35
CA ALA A 83 -2.77 29.64 2.87
C ALA A 83 -3.74 30.58 2.13
N PHE A 84 -4.69 30.04 1.37
CA PHE A 84 -5.65 30.85 0.62
C PHE A 84 -6.73 31.50 1.50
N PHE A 85 -7.18 30.78 2.54
CA PHE A 85 -8.28 31.21 3.40
C PHE A 85 -7.84 31.68 4.79
N GLY A 86 -6.54 31.69 5.07
CA GLY A 86 -6.00 32.08 6.38
C GLY A 86 -6.41 31.12 7.51
N ILE A 87 -6.63 29.84 7.19
CA ILE A 87 -6.98 28.82 8.18
C ILE A 87 -5.68 28.36 8.86
N ALA A 88 -5.69 28.24 10.18
CA ALA A 88 -4.54 27.74 10.92
C ALA A 88 -4.19 26.30 10.49
N GLU A 89 -2.92 26.07 10.18
CA GLU A 89 -2.43 24.78 9.65
C GLU A 89 -2.60 23.64 10.66
N ASP A 90 -2.41 23.92 11.95
CA ASP A 90 -2.61 23.01 13.08
C ASP A 90 -4.09 22.63 13.30
N PHE A 91 -5.02 23.46 12.82
CA PHE A 91 -6.44 23.10 12.76
C PHE A 91 -6.75 22.27 11.50
N PHE A 92 -6.24 22.70 10.34
CA PHE A 92 -6.61 22.13 9.05
C PHE A 92 -6.00 20.74 8.81
N TYR A 93 -4.68 20.59 8.94
CA TYR A 93 -4.01 19.37 8.49
C TYR A 93 -4.39 18.12 9.29
N PRO A 94 -4.44 18.12 10.64
CA PRO A 94 -4.84 16.94 11.39
C PRO A 94 -6.23 16.44 11.01
N ARG A 95 -7.16 17.36 10.72
CA ARG A 95 -8.55 17.04 10.35
C ARG A 95 -8.67 16.63 8.88
N ASN A 96 -7.88 17.24 8.00
CA ASN A 96 -8.14 17.20 6.56
C ASN A 96 -7.09 16.51 5.69
N ILE A 97 -5.97 16.05 6.24
CA ILE A 97 -4.86 15.46 5.47
C ILE A 97 -5.31 14.29 4.58
N GLY A 98 -6.23 13.45 5.06
CA GLY A 98 -6.78 12.35 4.27
C GLY A 98 -7.59 12.81 3.04
N PHE A 99 -8.31 13.94 3.13
CA PHE A 99 -9.13 14.46 2.01
C PHE A 99 -8.29 15.08 0.90
N ILE A 100 -7.01 15.35 1.14
CA ILE A 100 -6.10 15.85 0.11
C ILE A 100 -5.91 14.78 -0.98
N ILE A 101 -5.79 13.50 -0.59
CA ILE A 101 -5.37 12.41 -1.49
C ILE A 101 -6.49 11.41 -1.75
N PHE A 102 -7.21 10.94 -0.72
CA PHE A 102 -8.15 9.83 -0.88
C PHE A 102 -9.33 10.09 -1.81
N PRO A 103 -9.93 11.30 -1.87
CA PRO A 103 -10.95 11.61 -2.86
C PRO A 103 -10.44 11.50 -4.30
N ALA A 104 -9.22 11.98 -4.57
CA ALA A 104 -8.59 11.87 -5.88
C ALA A 104 -8.35 10.41 -6.29
N LEU A 105 -7.79 9.60 -5.38
CA LEU A 105 -7.59 8.17 -5.61
C LEU A 105 -8.91 7.41 -5.79
N SER A 106 -9.93 7.75 -5.00
CA SER A 106 -11.25 7.14 -5.10
C SER A 106 -11.92 7.49 -6.44
N ALA A 107 -11.78 8.73 -6.90
CA ALA A 107 -12.26 9.17 -8.21
C ALA A 107 -11.54 8.41 -9.35
N TYR A 108 -10.23 8.20 -9.24
CA TYR A 108 -9.47 7.41 -10.21
C TYR A 108 -10.03 5.98 -10.34
N PHE A 109 -10.20 5.25 -9.23
CA PHE A 109 -10.76 3.91 -9.29
C PHE A 109 -12.24 3.88 -9.65
N ALA A 110 -13.02 4.89 -9.24
CA ALA A 110 -14.41 5.01 -9.65
C ALA A 110 -14.55 5.11 -11.17
N TRP A 111 -13.66 5.89 -11.80
CA TRP A 111 -13.58 6.03 -13.24
C TRP A 111 -13.08 4.76 -13.92
N LYS A 112 -11.93 4.21 -13.49
CA LYS A 112 -11.32 3.02 -14.10
C LYS A 112 -12.19 1.77 -13.98
N ASN A 113 -12.88 1.60 -12.86
CA ASN A 113 -13.80 0.47 -12.64
C ASN A 113 -15.21 0.72 -13.19
N GLN A 114 -15.47 1.87 -13.82
CA GLN A 114 -16.77 2.25 -14.38
C GLN A 114 -17.93 2.05 -13.38
N LEU A 115 -17.77 2.58 -12.17
CA LEU A 115 -18.76 2.40 -11.11
C LEU A 115 -20.11 3.04 -11.49
N SER A 116 -21.20 2.40 -11.05
CA SER A 116 -22.53 2.97 -11.23
C SER A 116 -22.69 4.29 -10.46
N ILE A 117 -23.57 5.16 -10.94
CA ILE A 117 -23.85 6.47 -10.32
C ILE A 117 -24.21 6.33 -8.83
N SER A 118 -24.99 5.30 -8.46
CA SER A 118 -25.33 5.04 -7.05
C SER A 118 -24.11 4.77 -6.18
N LYS A 119 -23.11 4.04 -6.69
CA LYS A 119 -21.85 3.77 -5.96
C LYS A 119 -20.99 5.02 -5.85
N ILE A 120 -20.93 5.82 -6.91
CA ILE A 120 -20.23 7.12 -6.89
C ILE A 120 -20.87 8.06 -5.87
N ALA A 121 -22.20 8.18 -5.89
CA ALA A 121 -22.95 8.97 -4.92
C ALA A 121 -22.73 8.47 -3.48
N PHE A 122 -22.66 7.15 -3.27
CA PHE A 122 -22.34 6.57 -1.97
C PHE A 122 -20.92 6.94 -1.50
N ILE A 123 -19.91 6.82 -2.36
CA ILE A 123 -18.52 7.24 -2.05
C ILE A 123 -18.48 8.73 -1.69
N MET A 124 -19.08 9.59 -2.52
CA MET A 124 -19.14 11.04 -2.25
C MET A 124 -19.86 11.34 -0.94
N GLY A 125 -20.98 10.66 -0.67
CA GLY A 125 -21.74 10.81 0.57
C GLY A 125 -20.91 10.46 1.80
N LEU A 126 -20.21 9.32 1.79
CA LEU A 126 -19.32 8.93 2.89
C LEU A 126 -18.16 9.91 3.10
N THR A 127 -17.52 10.35 2.02
CA THR A 127 -16.45 11.36 2.09
C THR A 127 -16.99 12.68 2.65
N LEU A 128 -18.16 13.14 2.20
CA LEU A 128 -18.78 14.37 2.70
C LEU A 128 -19.18 14.27 4.18
N ILE A 129 -19.74 13.14 4.60
CA ILE A 129 -20.06 12.87 6.02
C ILE A 129 -18.79 12.99 6.86
N GLY A 130 -17.69 12.34 6.45
CA GLY A 130 -16.41 12.45 7.13
C GLY A 130 -15.90 13.89 7.22
N LEU A 131 -15.98 14.63 6.10
CA LEU A 131 -15.52 16.01 6.00
C LEU A 131 -16.30 16.95 6.93
N LEU A 132 -17.64 16.87 6.89
CA LEU A 132 -18.48 17.68 7.75
C LEU A 132 -18.27 17.30 9.22
N PHE A 133 -18.32 16.01 9.52
CA PHE A 133 -18.17 15.51 10.89
C PHE A 133 -16.87 16.01 11.54
N ILE A 134 -15.72 15.81 10.90
CA ILE A 134 -14.43 16.16 11.49
C ILE A 134 -14.25 17.67 11.64
N ASN A 135 -14.83 18.49 10.75
CA ASN A 135 -14.70 19.95 10.83
C ASN A 135 -15.74 20.59 11.78
N PHE A 136 -16.85 19.92 12.08
CA PHE A 136 -17.81 20.35 13.11
C PHE A 136 -17.46 19.91 14.53
N LEU A 137 -16.54 18.96 14.70
CA LEU A 137 -16.08 18.57 16.04
C LEU A 137 -15.42 19.75 16.78
N PRO A 138 -15.70 19.94 18.09
CA PRO A 138 -15.13 21.04 18.87
C PRO A 138 -13.62 21.15 18.73
N ALA A 139 -13.13 22.39 18.61
CA ALA A 139 -11.69 22.66 18.55
C ALA A 139 -11.09 22.57 19.96
N ASN A 140 -10.64 21.36 20.33
CA ASN A 140 -9.88 21.14 21.55
C ASN A 140 -8.68 20.25 21.25
N GLN A 141 -7.48 20.82 21.17
CA GLN A 141 -6.26 20.11 20.85
C GLN A 141 -5.87 19.07 21.92
N ASN A 142 -6.41 19.18 23.13
CA ASN A 142 -6.20 18.22 24.22
C ASN A 142 -7.26 17.13 24.29
N SER A 143 -8.20 17.10 23.32
CA SER A 143 -9.26 16.09 23.27
C SER A 143 -8.72 14.79 22.66
N ASP A 144 -8.69 13.72 23.46
CA ASP A 144 -8.29 12.40 23.03
C ASP A 144 -9.20 11.89 21.90
N THR A 145 -10.51 12.10 22.03
CA THR A 145 -11.48 11.72 20.99
C THR A 145 -11.30 12.48 19.68
N LEU A 146 -10.92 13.76 19.70
CA LEU A 146 -10.61 14.50 18.47
C LEU A 146 -9.38 13.92 17.77
N ILE A 147 -8.28 13.75 18.50
CA ILE A 147 -7.03 13.20 17.95
C ILE A 147 -7.30 11.81 17.36
N LEU A 148 -8.03 10.98 18.10
CA LEU A 148 -8.35 9.64 17.68
C LEU A 148 -9.25 9.62 16.43
N SER A 149 -10.22 10.54 16.35
CA SER A 149 -11.07 10.71 15.16
C SER A 149 -10.24 11.15 13.95
N CYS A 150 -9.31 12.09 14.11
CA CYS A 150 -8.41 12.52 13.04
C CYS A 150 -7.59 11.34 12.48
N ILE A 151 -6.98 10.53 13.37
CA ILE A 151 -6.17 9.36 12.97
C ILE A 151 -7.03 8.32 12.24
N HIS A 152 -8.18 7.97 12.81
CA HIS A 152 -9.04 6.92 12.24
C HIS A 152 -9.79 7.39 10.99
N LEU A 153 -10.00 8.70 10.81
CA LEU A 153 -10.59 9.24 9.59
C LEU A 153 -9.73 8.96 8.35
N VAL A 154 -8.40 8.98 8.49
CA VAL A 154 -7.48 8.58 7.41
C VAL A 154 -7.73 7.11 7.02
N LEU A 155 -7.90 6.22 8.00
CA LEU A 155 -8.24 4.81 7.79
C LEU A 155 -9.66 4.63 7.22
N PHE A 156 -10.61 5.48 7.60
CA PHE A 156 -11.96 5.47 7.06
C PHE A 156 -11.97 5.85 5.59
N LEU A 157 -11.26 6.93 5.21
CA LEU A 157 -11.11 7.33 3.81
C LEU A 157 -10.35 6.29 2.99
N TRP A 158 -9.36 5.61 3.60
CA TRP A 158 -8.71 4.45 3.02
C TRP A 158 -9.70 3.29 2.77
N SER A 159 -10.67 3.09 3.68
CA SER A 159 -11.74 2.10 3.51
C SER A 159 -12.68 2.46 2.35
N VAL A 160 -13.01 3.75 2.20
CA VAL A 160 -13.80 4.27 1.07
C VAL A 160 -13.05 4.06 -0.25
N LEU A 161 -11.74 4.33 -0.27
CA LEU A 161 -10.88 3.99 -1.42
C LEU A 161 -10.92 2.50 -1.74
N GLY A 162 -10.88 1.63 -0.72
CA GLY A 162 -11.00 0.18 -0.89
C GLY A 162 -12.31 -0.24 -1.53
N PHE A 163 -13.42 0.41 -1.17
CA PHE A 163 -14.72 0.20 -1.82
C PHE A 163 -14.69 0.61 -3.29
N ALA A 164 -14.10 1.77 -3.62
CA ALA A 164 -13.92 2.22 -4.99
C ALA A 164 -13.05 1.25 -5.81
N PHE A 165 -11.98 0.71 -5.20
CA PHE A 165 -11.07 -0.25 -5.80
C PHE A 165 -11.74 -1.60 -6.11
N VAL A 166 -12.50 -2.16 -5.18
CA VAL A 166 -13.16 -3.47 -5.38
C VAL A 166 -14.29 -3.38 -6.41
N GLY A 167 -15.04 -2.27 -6.41
CA GLY A 167 -15.96 -1.86 -7.47
C GLY A 167 -17.18 -2.75 -7.75
N ASP A 168 -17.31 -3.92 -7.11
CA ASP A 168 -18.25 -4.97 -7.49
C ASP A 168 -19.15 -5.41 -6.31
N VAL A 169 -20.37 -5.85 -6.64
CA VAL A 169 -21.41 -6.27 -5.71
C VAL A 169 -20.99 -7.52 -4.92
N LYS A 170 -20.19 -8.40 -5.52
CA LYS A 170 -19.81 -9.69 -4.90
C LYS A 170 -18.64 -9.62 -3.91
N ASN A 171 -18.05 -8.44 -3.67
CA ASN A 171 -17.04 -8.17 -2.63
C ASN A 171 -16.12 -9.38 -2.32
N SER A 172 -15.45 -9.90 -3.36
CA SER A 172 -14.69 -11.15 -3.26
C SER A 172 -13.39 -10.95 -2.49
N GLU A 173 -12.96 -11.98 -1.75
CA GLU A 173 -11.70 -11.99 -1.01
C GLU A 173 -10.50 -11.72 -1.93
N GLU A 174 -10.55 -12.18 -3.17
CA GLU A 174 -9.51 -11.94 -4.19
C GLU A 174 -9.35 -10.46 -4.54
N LYS A 175 -10.44 -9.69 -4.66
CA LYS A 175 -10.35 -8.25 -4.93
C LYS A 175 -9.84 -7.48 -3.71
N ARG A 176 -10.21 -7.91 -2.50
CA ARG A 176 -9.66 -7.35 -1.25
C ARG A 176 -8.16 -7.63 -1.10
N LEU A 177 -7.73 -8.83 -1.47
CA LEU A 177 -6.31 -9.19 -1.60
C LEU A 177 -5.61 -8.27 -2.60
N GLY A 178 -6.22 -8.04 -3.76
CA GLY A 178 -5.75 -7.09 -4.76
C GLY A 178 -5.59 -5.68 -4.21
N PHE A 179 -6.54 -5.20 -3.39
CA PHE A 179 -6.47 -3.89 -2.75
C PHE A 179 -5.28 -3.80 -1.78
N LEU A 180 -5.09 -4.80 -0.91
CA LEU A 180 -3.95 -4.82 0.01
C LEU A 180 -2.60 -4.87 -0.75
N LYS A 181 -2.53 -5.64 -1.83
CA LYS A 181 -1.35 -5.68 -2.70
C LYS A 181 -1.07 -4.32 -3.34
N TYR A 182 -2.10 -3.70 -3.90
CA TYR A 182 -2.04 -2.35 -4.47
C TYR A 182 -1.49 -1.33 -3.46
N ASN A 183 -1.91 -1.40 -2.20
CA ASN A 183 -1.40 -0.47 -1.18
C ASN A 183 0.10 -0.63 -0.94
N GLY A 184 0.64 -1.86 -0.94
CA GLY A 184 2.08 -2.08 -0.85
C GLY A 184 2.83 -1.53 -2.06
N ASP A 185 2.32 -1.83 -3.25
CA ASP A 185 2.87 -1.34 -4.51
C ASP A 185 2.86 0.20 -4.57
N LEU A 186 1.77 0.82 -4.09
CA LEU A 186 1.64 2.28 -3.99
C LEU A 186 2.64 2.87 -3.01
N VAL A 187 2.83 2.29 -1.82
CA VAL A 187 3.81 2.78 -0.83
C VAL A 187 5.21 2.76 -1.42
N VAL A 188 5.60 1.66 -2.08
CA VAL A 188 6.90 1.55 -2.75
C VAL A 188 7.05 2.61 -3.84
N MET A 189 6.08 2.71 -4.74
CA MET A 189 6.15 3.66 -5.86
C MET A 189 6.18 5.13 -5.38
N THR A 190 5.33 5.47 -4.41
CA THR A 190 5.27 6.81 -3.82
C THR A 190 6.59 7.16 -3.13
N THR A 191 7.21 6.19 -2.45
CA THR A 191 8.53 6.38 -1.81
C THR A 191 9.61 6.65 -2.85
N LEU A 192 9.63 5.89 -3.95
CA LEU A 192 10.59 6.12 -5.05
C LEU A 192 10.41 7.51 -5.68
N ILE A 193 9.17 7.91 -5.95
CA ILE A 193 8.85 9.25 -6.46
C ILE A 193 9.26 10.32 -5.45
N GLY A 194 8.99 10.11 -4.16
CA GLY A 194 9.34 11.03 -3.08
C GLY A 194 10.85 11.22 -2.93
N ILE A 195 11.63 10.14 -2.99
CA ILE A 195 13.11 10.20 -2.96
C ILE A 195 13.63 10.96 -4.18
N ALA A 196 13.15 10.63 -5.38
CA ALA A 196 13.55 11.33 -6.60
C ALA A 196 13.19 12.82 -6.54
N GLY A 197 11.97 13.15 -6.09
CA GLY A 197 11.51 14.52 -5.88
C GLY A 197 12.30 15.27 -4.81
N GLY A 198 12.71 14.59 -3.73
CA GLY A 198 13.54 15.14 -2.66
C GLY A 198 14.96 15.46 -3.15
N ILE A 199 15.58 14.54 -3.89
CA ILE A 199 16.89 14.77 -4.54
C ILE A 199 16.80 15.95 -5.50
N MET A 200 15.79 15.97 -6.37
CA MET A 200 15.56 17.08 -7.30
C MET A 200 15.37 18.42 -6.58
N THR A 201 14.60 18.43 -5.47
CA THR A 201 14.38 19.61 -4.63
C THR A 201 15.69 20.11 -4.03
N GLY A 202 16.49 19.22 -3.43
CA GLY A 202 17.79 19.57 -2.84
C GLY A 202 18.76 20.13 -3.86
N VAL A 203 18.86 19.49 -5.04
CA VAL A 203 19.71 19.99 -6.15
C VAL A 203 19.22 21.34 -6.64
N THR A 204 17.91 21.53 -6.81
CA THR A 204 17.35 22.80 -7.29
C THR A 204 17.63 23.93 -6.31
N ILE A 205 17.32 23.74 -5.03
CA ILE A 205 17.60 24.76 -3.99
C ILE A 205 19.11 25.04 -3.90
N GLY A 206 19.94 24.00 -3.95
CA GLY A 206 21.40 24.13 -3.92
C GLY A 206 21.95 24.94 -5.10
N LEU A 207 21.51 24.64 -6.33
CA LEU A 207 21.94 25.34 -7.54
C LEU A 207 21.55 26.82 -7.51
N PHE A 208 20.32 27.15 -7.09
CA PHE A 208 19.89 28.55 -6.97
C PHE A 208 20.63 29.29 -5.85
N SER A 209 20.94 28.62 -4.74
CA SER A 209 21.73 29.19 -3.66
C SER A 209 23.14 29.58 -4.12
N LEU A 210 23.79 28.75 -4.95
CA LEU A 210 25.13 29.03 -5.50
C LEU A 210 25.20 30.29 -6.37
N ILE A 211 24.09 30.65 -7.03
CA ILE A 211 23.99 31.88 -7.85
C ILE A 211 23.36 33.05 -7.07
N GLY A 212 23.22 32.93 -5.73
CA GLY A 212 22.78 34.00 -4.84
C GLY A 212 21.27 34.11 -4.63
N PHE A 213 20.46 33.13 -5.05
CA PHE A 213 19.01 33.14 -4.83
C PHE A 213 18.57 32.19 -3.71
N HIS A 214 17.91 32.73 -2.69
CA HIS A 214 17.33 31.95 -1.58
C HIS A 214 15.86 31.59 -1.86
N ILE A 215 15.63 30.56 -2.68
CA ILE A 215 14.29 30.17 -3.13
C ILE A 215 13.57 29.18 -2.20
N GLU A 216 14.18 28.75 -1.11
CA GLU A 216 13.70 27.64 -0.26
C GLU A 216 12.23 27.81 0.16
N LYS A 217 11.90 28.93 0.80
CA LYS A 217 10.54 29.22 1.28
C LYS A 217 9.53 29.17 0.13
N PHE A 218 9.82 29.87 -0.97
CA PHE A 218 8.97 29.87 -2.16
C PHE A 218 8.79 28.45 -2.72
N TYR A 219 9.85 27.67 -2.80
CA TYR A 219 9.85 26.33 -3.37
C TYR A 219 9.05 25.35 -2.51
N PHE A 220 9.24 25.36 -1.19
CA PHE A 220 8.45 24.53 -0.28
C PHE A 220 6.97 24.91 -0.32
N GLU A 221 6.68 26.19 -0.20
CA GLU A 221 5.31 26.67 -0.18
C GLU A 221 4.61 26.39 -1.52
N ASN A 222 5.24 26.53 -2.68
CA ASN A 222 4.52 26.48 -3.96
C ASN A 222 4.74 25.20 -4.77
N ILE A 223 5.90 24.56 -4.65
CA ILE A 223 6.23 23.36 -5.44
C ILE A 223 6.04 22.10 -4.60
N VAL A 224 6.60 22.05 -3.39
CA VAL A 224 6.54 20.85 -2.53
C VAL A 224 5.11 20.57 -2.06
N VAL A 225 4.36 21.59 -1.65
CA VAL A 225 2.95 21.42 -1.23
C VAL A 225 2.07 20.84 -2.34
N PHE A 226 2.36 21.11 -3.62
CA PHE A 226 1.68 20.49 -4.76
C PHE A 226 2.26 19.10 -5.11
N GLY A 227 3.58 18.94 -4.99
CA GLY A 227 4.27 17.70 -5.34
C GLY A 227 3.98 16.55 -4.38
N LEU A 228 3.87 16.82 -3.07
CA LEU A 228 3.64 15.78 -2.06
C LEU A 228 2.32 15.02 -2.26
N PRO A 229 1.16 15.68 -2.47
CA PRO A 229 -0.08 14.98 -2.79
C PRO A 229 -0.10 14.34 -4.18
N ALA A 230 0.64 14.89 -5.14
CA ALA A 230 0.73 14.34 -6.49
C ALA A 230 1.46 12.98 -6.51
N ALA A 231 2.44 12.78 -5.63
CA ALA A 231 3.25 11.56 -5.59
C ALA A 231 2.44 10.26 -5.47
N PRO A 232 1.50 10.09 -4.51
CA PRO A 232 0.66 8.90 -4.45
C PRO A 232 -0.34 8.81 -5.61
N ILE A 233 -0.82 9.92 -6.17
CA ILE A 233 -1.75 9.90 -7.32
C ILE A 233 -1.04 9.38 -8.58
N VAL A 234 0.15 9.90 -8.86
CA VAL A 234 1.02 9.41 -9.94
C VAL A 234 1.49 7.98 -9.65
N GLY A 235 1.79 7.66 -8.39
CA GLY A 235 2.13 6.32 -7.94
C GLY A 235 1.03 5.31 -8.25
N THR A 236 -0.23 5.65 -7.97
CA THR A 236 -1.40 4.83 -8.35
C THR A 236 -1.44 4.61 -9.85
N TYR A 237 -1.27 5.67 -10.64
CA TYR A 237 -1.30 5.54 -12.09
C TYR A 237 -0.21 4.61 -12.64
N LEU A 238 1.03 4.78 -12.16
CA LEU A 238 2.16 3.97 -12.59
C LEU A 238 2.02 2.51 -12.16
N THR A 239 1.57 2.24 -10.95
CA THR A 239 1.40 0.86 -10.45
C THR A 239 0.27 0.12 -11.14
N GLN A 240 -0.80 0.82 -11.54
CA GLN A 240 -1.92 0.21 -12.26
C GLN A 240 -1.60 -0.01 -13.75
N THR A 241 -0.84 0.90 -14.36
CA THR A 241 -0.50 0.81 -15.79
C THR A 241 0.74 -0.05 -16.03
N ASN A 242 1.64 -0.14 -15.03
CA ASN A 242 2.89 -0.89 -15.08
C ASN A 242 3.14 -1.71 -13.80
N PRO A 243 2.32 -2.75 -13.51
CA PRO A 243 2.45 -3.56 -12.29
C PRO A 243 3.84 -4.21 -12.10
N GLN A 244 4.57 -4.43 -13.20
CA GLN A 244 5.91 -5.00 -13.23
C GLN A 244 6.97 -4.12 -12.53
N LEU A 245 6.72 -2.81 -12.38
CA LEU A 245 7.69 -1.89 -11.74
C LEU A 245 7.90 -2.19 -10.26
N VAL A 246 6.86 -2.65 -9.55
CA VAL A 246 6.89 -2.81 -8.09
C VAL A 246 6.37 -4.14 -7.59
N GLY A 247 5.64 -4.92 -8.40
CA GLY A 247 4.92 -6.11 -7.93
C GLY A 247 5.79 -7.24 -7.36
N LYS A 248 7.12 -7.14 -7.47
CA LYS A 248 8.09 -8.05 -6.82
C LYS A 248 8.83 -7.44 -5.63
N VAL A 249 8.81 -6.11 -5.48
CA VAL A 249 9.58 -5.40 -4.45
C VAL A 249 9.00 -5.69 -3.07
N SER A 250 7.69 -5.49 -2.88
CA SER A 250 7.02 -5.66 -1.58
C SER A 250 7.20 -7.08 -1.00
N PRO A 251 7.01 -8.17 -1.77
CA PRO A 251 7.28 -9.54 -1.28
C PRO A 251 8.75 -9.80 -0.94
N VAL A 252 9.69 -9.22 -1.69
CA VAL A 252 11.13 -9.37 -1.44
C VAL A 252 11.52 -8.70 -0.12
N ILE A 253 11.07 -7.46 0.10
CA ILE A 253 11.28 -6.75 1.37
C ILE A 253 10.70 -7.58 2.52
N ALA A 254 9.45 -8.03 2.41
CA ALA A 254 8.84 -8.85 3.45
C ALA A 254 9.63 -10.14 3.74
N ARG A 255 10.15 -10.82 2.72
CA ARG A 255 10.97 -12.03 2.90
C ARG A 255 12.29 -11.76 3.63
N ILE A 256 12.94 -10.62 3.37
CA ILE A 256 14.19 -10.22 4.04
C ILE A 256 13.91 -9.85 5.50
N PHE A 257 12.85 -9.07 5.74
CA PHE A 257 12.54 -8.56 7.07
C PHE A 257 11.86 -9.59 7.98
N SER A 258 11.13 -10.57 7.43
CA SER A 258 10.47 -11.62 8.24
C SER A 258 11.39 -12.28 9.28
N PRO A 259 12.54 -12.90 8.91
CA PRO A 259 13.43 -13.51 9.90
C PRO A 259 14.10 -12.49 10.82
N LEU A 260 14.41 -11.28 10.33
CA LEU A 260 15.01 -10.23 11.15
C LEU A 260 14.06 -9.78 12.26
N VAL A 261 12.77 -9.61 11.93
CA VAL A 261 11.75 -9.23 12.91
C VAL A 261 11.51 -10.34 13.92
N VAL A 262 11.53 -11.62 13.52
CA VAL A 262 11.49 -12.74 14.47
C VAL A 262 12.62 -12.65 15.48
N VAL A 263 13.86 -12.51 15.02
CA VAL A 263 15.04 -12.40 15.89
C VAL A 263 14.93 -11.20 16.82
N MET A 264 14.54 -10.04 16.27
CA MET A 264 14.34 -8.82 17.05
C MET A 264 13.28 -9.00 18.14
N LEU A 265 12.11 -9.57 17.82
CA LEU A 265 11.04 -9.79 18.79
C LEU A 265 11.44 -10.77 19.90
N ILE A 266 12.19 -11.83 19.56
CA ILE A 266 12.69 -12.79 20.55
C ILE A 266 13.68 -12.11 21.50
N ILE A 267 14.67 -11.39 20.96
CA ILE A 267 15.64 -10.63 21.76
C ILE A 267 14.92 -9.64 22.66
N TYR A 268 13.91 -8.95 22.11
CA TYR A 268 13.13 -7.97 22.84
C TYR A 268 12.33 -8.60 24.00
N LEU A 269 11.68 -9.74 23.78
CA LEU A 269 10.99 -10.47 24.84
C LEU A 269 11.95 -10.89 25.97
N ILE A 270 13.15 -11.37 25.63
CA ILE A 270 14.19 -11.70 26.61
C ILE A 270 14.62 -10.45 27.38
N ALA A 271 14.82 -9.34 26.68
CA ALA A 271 15.23 -8.07 27.28
C ALA A 271 14.18 -7.51 28.25
N ILE A 272 12.88 -7.62 27.94
CA ILE A 272 11.81 -7.25 28.88
C ILE A 272 11.96 -8.03 30.18
N VAL A 273 12.05 -9.36 30.09
CA VAL A 273 12.13 -10.24 31.27
C VAL A 273 13.38 -9.92 32.11
N TYR A 274 14.52 -9.67 31.47
CA TYR A 274 15.76 -9.34 32.17
C TYR A 274 15.78 -7.94 32.78
N SER A 275 15.18 -6.97 32.10
CA SER A 275 15.22 -5.57 32.53
C SER A 275 14.39 -5.32 33.79
N GLY A 276 13.42 -6.18 34.09
CA GLY A 276 12.45 -5.98 35.18
C GLY A 276 11.60 -4.70 35.02
N LYS A 277 11.72 -3.98 33.89
CA LYS A 277 10.91 -2.81 33.60
C LYS A 277 9.49 -3.27 33.31
N ASP A 278 8.55 -2.53 33.87
CA ASP A 278 7.13 -2.82 33.74
C ASP A 278 6.55 -2.20 32.45
N PRO A 279 6.31 -2.98 31.37
CA PRO A 279 5.66 -2.46 30.16
C PRO A 279 4.22 -1.98 30.42
N TYR A 280 3.64 -2.31 31.57
CA TYR A 280 2.26 -2.01 31.92
C TYR A 280 2.07 -0.53 32.24
N ASN A 281 3.11 0.29 32.41
CA ASN A 281 2.97 1.70 32.81
C ASN A 281 3.39 2.74 31.74
N ASP A 282 4.10 2.34 30.68
CA ASP A 282 4.55 3.26 29.63
C ASP A 282 3.53 3.42 28.48
N ARG A 283 3.12 4.66 28.16
CA ARG A 283 2.17 4.96 27.07
C ARG A 283 2.82 4.86 25.69
N GLU A 284 4.09 5.27 25.56
CA GLU A 284 4.83 5.23 24.30
C GLU A 284 5.07 3.78 23.87
N PHE A 285 5.32 2.91 24.85
CA PHE A 285 5.40 1.47 24.65
C PHE A 285 4.20 0.96 23.84
N LEU A 286 2.97 1.17 24.30
CA LEU A 286 1.77 0.63 23.63
C LEU A 286 1.57 1.17 22.21
N LEU A 287 1.91 2.43 21.95
CA LEU A 287 1.82 3.00 20.61
C LEU A 287 2.78 2.31 19.64
N ILE A 288 4.04 2.15 20.05
CA ILE A 288 5.07 1.48 19.25
C ILE A 288 4.69 0.01 19.02
N PHE A 289 4.12 -0.67 20.01
CA PHE A 289 3.61 -2.04 19.83
C PHE A 289 2.51 -2.13 18.78
N ASN A 290 1.53 -1.24 18.81
CA ASN A 290 0.45 -1.28 17.82
C ASN A 290 0.98 -1.04 16.40
N ALA A 291 1.94 -0.12 16.24
CA ALA A 291 2.61 0.10 14.96
C ALA A 291 3.39 -1.15 14.50
N LEU A 292 4.10 -1.80 15.41
CA LEU A 292 4.80 -3.06 15.17
C LEU A 292 3.83 -4.18 14.72
N LEU A 293 2.67 -4.30 15.37
CA LEU A 293 1.65 -5.30 15.02
C LEU A 293 1.12 -5.11 13.60
N ILE A 294 0.83 -3.87 13.21
CA ILE A 294 0.44 -3.53 11.82
C ILE A 294 1.57 -3.89 10.86
N GLY A 295 2.82 -3.56 11.22
CA GLY A 295 4.01 -3.88 10.44
C GLY A 295 4.20 -5.39 10.22
N VAL A 296 4.06 -6.20 11.28
CA VAL A 296 4.14 -7.67 11.18
C VAL A 296 3.03 -8.22 10.31
N MET A 297 1.79 -7.75 10.47
CA MET A 297 0.67 -8.17 9.61
C MET A 297 0.95 -7.86 8.13
N ALA A 298 1.51 -6.69 7.84
CA ALA A 298 1.93 -6.33 6.48
C ALA A 298 3.05 -7.25 5.96
N ILE A 299 4.07 -7.55 6.78
CA ILE A 299 5.16 -8.47 6.42
C ILE A 299 4.61 -9.86 6.08
N ILE A 300 3.73 -10.42 6.93
CA ILE A 300 3.13 -11.73 6.66
C ILE A 300 2.34 -11.68 5.35
N PHE A 301 1.49 -10.67 5.18
CA PHE A 301 0.70 -10.48 3.96
C PHE A 301 1.58 -10.43 2.71
N PHE A 302 2.57 -9.54 2.66
CA PHE A 302 3.41 -9.37 1.47
C PHE A 302 4.32 -10.55 1.20
N SER A 303 4.80 -11.24 2.24
CA SER A 303 5.58 -12.47 2.08
C SER A 303 4.73 -13.56 1.41
N VAL A 304 3.46 -13.68 1.79
CA VAL A 304 2.49 -14.64 1.24
C VAL A 304 2.02 -14.24 -0.17
N ALA A 305 1.80 -12.95 -0.42
CA ALA A 305 1.28 -12.42 -1.70
C ALA A 305 2.29 -12.49 -2.88
N GLY A 306 3.52 -12.92 -2.64
CA GLY A 306 4.57 -13.04 -3.66
C GLY A 306 4.31 -14.11 -4.72
N THR A 307 4.90 -13.93 -5.91
CA THR A 307 4.65 -14.76 -7.11
C THR A 307 5.27 -16.17 -7.09
N SER A 308 5.97 -16.56 -6.02
CA SER A 308 6.51 -17.91 -5.91
C SER A 308 5.37 -18.89 -5.56
N LYS A 309 4.85 -19.60 -6.56
CA LYS A 309 3.82 -20.65 -6.37
C LYS A 309 4.25 -21.74 -5.37
N THR A 310 5.55 -21.87 -5.10
CA THR A 310 6.10 -22.78 -4.10
C THR A 310 6.99 -21.99 -3.13
N LYS A 311 6.51 -21.77 -1.92
CA LYS A 311 7.32 -21.28 -0.80
C LYS A 311 8.14 -22.43 -0.23
N SER A 312 9.38 -22.14 0.15
CA SER A 312 10.22 -23.11 0.85
C SER A 312 9.64 -23.42 2.23
N ARG A 313 9.89 -24.64 2.72
CA ARG A 313 9.48 -25.04 4.09
C ARG A 313 10.03 -24.09 5.15
N ALA A 314 11.26 -23.61 4.96
CA ALA A 314 11.91 -22.64 5.86
C ALA A 314 11.15 -21.30 5.92
N GLU A 315 10.73 -20.74 4.78
CA GLU A 315 9.95 -19.48 4.79
C GLU A 315 8.63 -19.63 5.55
N ILE A 316 7.92 -20.75 5.35
CA ILE A 316 6.65 -21.01 6.05
C ILE A 316 6.89 -21.10 7.56
N TRP A 317 7.96 -21.78 7.99
CA TRP A 317 8.34 -21.86 9.40
C TRP A 317 8.72 -20.50 10.00
N VAL A 318 9.43 -19.65 9.25
CA VAL A 318 9.74 -18.27 9.68
C VAL A 318 8.46 -17.46 9.86
N LEU A 319 7.52 -17.52 8.92
CA LEU A 319 6.24 -16.80 9.04
C LEU A 319 5.38 -17.35 10.20
N PHE A 320 5.38 -18.66 10.40
CA PHE A 320 4.70 -19.28 11.53
C PHE A 320 5.30 -18.81 12.86
N LEU A 321 6.63 -18.86 13.00
CA LEU A 321 7.32 -18.38 14.20
C LEU A 321 7.09 -16.89 14.43
N LEU A 322 7.14 -16.08 13.36
CA LEU A 322 6.80 -14.64 13.42
C LEU A 322 5.40 -14.44 13.98
N SER A 323 4.41 -15.19 13.50
CA SER A 323 3.03 -15.07 13.94
C SER A 323 2.87 -15.49 15.41
N VAL A 324 3.50 -16.60 15.83
CA VAL A 324 3.48 -17.09 17.22
C VAL A 324 4.10 -16.08 18.18
N VAL A 325 5.30 -15.59 17.88
CA VAL A 325 5.99 -14.59 18.73
C VAL A 325 5.17 -13.29 18.81
N THR A 326 4.56 -12.89 17.69
CA THR A 326 3.71 -11.69 17.64
C THR A 326 2.43 -11.86 18.45
N ILE A 327 1.83 -13.05 18.47
CA ILE A 327 0.69 -13.37 19.35
C ILE A 327 1.10 -13.23 20.81
N THR A 328 2.28 -13.74 21.20
CA THR A 328 2.78 -13.59 22.57
C THR A 328 2.95 -12.11 22.94
N VAL A 329 3.60 -11.33 22.09
CA VAL A 329 3.80 -9.89 22.29
C VAL A 329 2.46 -9.15 22.39
N ASN A 330 1.51 -9.45 21.49
CA ASN A 330 0.18 -8.85 21.54
C ASN A 330 -0.59 -9.25 22.81
N GLY A 331 -0.41 -10.48 23.29
CA GLY A 331 -0.95 -10.94 24.57
C GLY A 331 -0.45 -10.11 25.75
N ILE A 332 0.84 -9.78 25.78
CA ILE A 332 1.45 -8.90 26.79
C ILE A 332 0.89 -7.47 26.68
N ALA A 333 0.74 -6.94 25.46
CA ALA A 333 0.15 -5.62 25.25
C ALA A 333 -1.33 -5.57 25.69
N LEU A 334 -2.08 -6.65 25.45
CA LEU A 334 -3.47 -6.80 25.88
C LEU A 334 -3.59 -6.92 27.40
N SER A 335 -2.73 -7.69 28.07
CA SER A 335 -2.73 -7.75 29.54
C SER A 335 -2.38 -6.39 30.14
N ALA A 336 -1.42 -5.68 29.55
CA ALA A 336 -1.06 -4.32 29.96
C ALA A 336 -2.25 -3.35 29.87
N ILE A 337 -2.95 -3.30 28.74
CA ILE A 337 -4.09 -2.37 28.62
C ILE A 337 -5.27 -2.76 29.50
N LEU A 338 -5.53 -4.06 29.71
CA LEU A 338 -6.57 -4.54 30.62
C LEU A 338 -6.28 -4.16 32.07
N PHE A 339 -5.03 -4.31 32.51
CA PHE A 339 -4.58 -3.87 33.84
C PHE A 339 -4.84 -2.36 34.03
N ARG A 340 -4.43 -1.53 33.06
CA ARG A 340 -4.68 -0.07 33.11
C ARG A 340 -6.17 0.28 33.16
N ILE A 341 -7.00 -0.46 32.42
CA ILE A 341 -8.46 -0.23 32.43
C ILE A 341 -9.03 -0.62 33.79
N SER A 342 -8.54 -1.70 34.40
CA SER A 342 -8.96 -2.13 35.74
C SER A 342 -8.54 -1.14 36.83
N GLU A 343 -7.32 -0.59 36.77
CA GLU A 343 -6.82 0.34 37.79
C GLU A 343 -7.33 1.78 37.62
N TRP A 344 -7.39 2.26 36.39
CA TRP A 344 -7.59 3.68 36.10
C TRP A 344 -8.82 3.96 35.23
N GLY A 345 -9.68 2.96 35.02
CA GLY A 345 -10.90 3.07 34.23
C GLY A 345 -10.71 3.09 32.72
N ILE A 346 -11.82 3.10 31.98
CA ILE A 346 -11.83 3.18 30.52
C ILE A 346 -11.64 4.63 30.06
N THR A 347 -10.73 4.84 29.11
CA THR A 347 -10.54 6.12 28.41
C THR A 347 -10.68 5.89 26.90
N PRO A 348 -10.92 6.94 26.08
CA PRO A 348 -11.05 6.79 24.63
C PRO A 348 -9.84 6.05 24.04
N ASN A 349 -8.64 6.49 24.41
CA ASN A 349 -7.38 5.89 23.95
C ASN A 349 -7.25 4.42 24.39
N ARG A 350 -7.57 4.09 25.65
CA ARG A 350 -7.47 2.71 26.14
C ARG A 350 -8.47 1.79 25.44
N ALA A 351 -9.70 2.26 25.20
CA ALA A 351 -10.71 1.52 24.45
C ALA A 351 -10.29 1.29 23.00
N ALA A 352 -9.72 2.30 22.35
CA ALA A 352 -9.22 2.23 20.97
C ALA A 352 -8.12 1.18 20.82
N VAL A 353 -7.12 1.24 21.71
CA VAL A 353 -5.99 0.31 21.74
C VAL A 353 -6.44 -1.12 22.06
N LEU A 354 -7.33 -1.29 23.05
CA LEU A 354 -7.88 -2.60 23.40
C LEU A 354 -8.58 -3.23 22.18
N GLY A 355 -9.51 -2.51 21.55
CA GLY A 355 -10.22 -3.04 20.39
C GLY A 355 -9.30 -3.32 19.22
N GLY A 356 -8.37 -2.42 18.90
CA GLY A 356 -7.36 -2.64 17.85
C GLY A 356 -6.53 -3.91 18.09
N ASN A 357 -6.06 -4.12 19.32
CA ASN A 357 -5.24 -5.28 19.66
C ASN A 357 -6.03 -6.59 19.67
N VAL A 358 -7.29 -6.57 20.11
CA VAL A 358 -8.19 -7.73 20.03
C VAL A 358 -8.45 -8.12 18.57
N LEU A 359 -8.74 -7.14 17.72
CA LEU A 359 -8.97 -7.39 16.29
C LEU A 359 -7.74 -7.95 15.60
N ILE A 360 -6.55 -7.39 15.86
CA ILE A 360 -5.29 -7.90 15.34
C ILE A 360 -5.00 -9.30 15.89
N LEU A 361 -5.26 -9.56 17.18
CA LEU A 361 -5.05 -10.88 17.79
C LEU A 361 -5.88 -11.96 17.09
N ILE A 362 -7.18 -11.70 16.90
CA ILE A 362 -8.09 -12.65 16.25
C ILE A 362 -7.61 -12.93 14.82
N ASN A 363 -7.27 -11.89 14.06
CA ASN A 363 -6.77 -12.06 12.70
C ASN A 363 -5.43 -12.84 12.67
N LEU A 364 -4.49 -12.53 13.57
CA LEU A 364 -3.23 -13.25 13.71
C LEU A 364 -3.44 -14.73 14.06
N LEU A 365 -4.42 -15.05 14.92
CA LEU A 365 -4.76 -16.43 15.25
C LEU A 365 -5.27 -17.18 14.01
N LEU A 366 -6.17 -16.56 13.22
CA LEU A 366 -6.66 -17.14 11.96
C LEU A 366 -5.50 -17.39 10.98
N VAL A 367 -4.62 -16.41 10.81
CA VAL A 367 -3.41 -16.50 9.98
C VAL A 367 -2.48 -17.63 10.46
N THR A 368 -2.23 -17.71 11.77
CA THR A 368 -1.37 -18.72 12.38
C THR A 368 -1.92 -20.13 12.19
N ILE A 369 -3.24 -20.32 12.32
CA ILE A 369 -3.90 -21.61 12.05
C ILE A 369 -3.68 -22.04 10.60
N GLN A 370 -3.80 -21.11 9.64
CA GLN A 370 -3.54 -21.45 8.23
C GLN A 370 -2.07 -21.78 7.99
N LEU A 371 -1.13 -21.00 8.53
CA LEU A 371 0.30 -21.28 8.44
C LEU A 371 0.68 -22.65 9.03
N PHE A 372 0.03 -23.05 10.13
CA PHE A 372 0.23 -24.35 10.77
C PHE A 372 -0.27 -25.53 9.91
N ARG A 373 -1.31 -25.35 9.09
CA ARG A 373 -1.89 -26.41 8.26
C ARG A 373 -1.06 -26.73 7.01
N ILE A 374 -0.25 -25.78 6.53
CA ILE A 374 0.52 -25.92 5.28
C ILE A 374 1.57 -27.05 5.38
N PRO A 375 2.41 -27.17 6.43
CA PRO A 375 3.40 -28.24 6.54
C PRO A 375 2.80 -29.66 6.54
N SER A 376 1.54 -29.80 6.96
CA SER A 376 0.79 -31.07 6.99
C SER A 376 0.10 -31.42 5.65
N ARG A 377 0.34 -30.65 4.58
CA ARG A 377 -0.33 -30.76 3.26
C ARG A 377 -1.86 -30.60 3.31
N LYS A 378 -2.39 -29.93 4.33
CA LYS A 378 -3.84 -29.72 4.53
C LYS A 378 -4.34 -28.32 4.16
N GLY A 379 -3.47 -27.46 3.64
CA GLY A 379 -3.82 -26.08 3.29
C GLY A 379 -2.86 -25.47 2.26
N ASP A 380 -3.30 -24.39 1.61
CA ASP A 380 -2.55 -23.64 0.61
C ASP A 380 -2.09 -22.28 1.17
N ILE A 381 -0.96 -21.76 0.66
CA ILE A 381 -0.45 -20.44 1.01
C ILE A 381 -1.48 -19.33 0.68
N THR A 382 -2.33 -19.56 -0.32
CA THR A 382 -3.42 -18.65 -0.69
C THR A 382 -4.49 -18.52 0.41
N ASP A 383 -4.65 -19.54 1.28
CA ASP A 383 -5.61 -19.50 2.39
C ASP A 383 -5.16 -18.52 3.48
N VAL A 384 -3.86 -18.31 3.65
CA VAL A 384 -3.30 -17.33 4.59
C VAL A 384 -3.66 -15.91 4.15
N GLY A 385 -3.48 -15.60 2.86
CA GLY A 385 -3.87 -14.31 2.31
C GLY A 385 -5.38 -14.07 2.43
N ARG A 386 -6.19 -15.09 2.11
CA ARG A 386 -7.65 -15.01 2.24
C ARG A 386 -8.10 -14.73 3.66
N ALA A 387 -7.47 -15.34 4.67
CA ALA A 387 -7.76 -15.04 6.08
C ALA A 387 -7.55 -13.55 6.41
N ILE A 388 -6.45 -12.95 5.96
CA ILE A 388 -6.15 -11.52 6.17
C ILE A 388 -7.20 -10.64 5.47
N ALA A 389 -7.51 -10.92 4.21
CA ALA A 389 -8.46 -10.15 3.42
C ALA A 389 -9.91 -10.31 3.89
N PHE A 390 -10.27 -11.47 4.43
CA PHE A 390 -11.57 -11.73 5.03
C PHE A 390 -11.83 -10.80 6.21
N TYR A 391 -10.81 -10.53 7.03
CA TYR A 391 -10.93 -9.70 8.24
C TYR A 391 -10.96 -8.19 7.96
N LEU A 392 -10.63 -7.76 6.74
CA LEU A 392 -10.53 -6.34 6.37
C LEU A 392 -11.81 -5.51 6.66
N PRO A 393 -13.04 -5.97 6.36
CA PRO A 393 -14.26 -5.24 6.72
C PRO A 393 -14.46 -5.07 8.23
N VAL A 394 -13.92 -5.97 9.06
CA VAL A 394 -14.01 -5.86 10.53
C VAL A 394 -13.16 -4.68 11.01
N TYR A 395 -11.96 -4.49 10.45
CA TYR A 395 -11.15 -3.30 10.72
C TYR A 395 -11.85 -2.01 10.25
N PHE A 396 -12.56 -2.04 9.12
CA PHE A 396 -13.32 -0.90 8.64
C PHE A 396 -14.45 -0.53 9.60
N LEU A 397 -15.19 -1.52 10.09
CA LEU A 397 -16.26 -1.29 11.07
C LEU A 397 -15.70 -0.68 12.36
N TRP A 398 -14.58 -1.20 12.86
CA TRP A 398 -13.91 -0.63 14.03
C TRP A 398 -13.47 0.82 13.81
N THR A 399 -12.92 1.10 12.63
CA THR A 399 -12.52 2.45 12.25
C THR A 399 -13.70 3.42 12.26
N ILE A 400 -14.87 2.99 11.77
CA ILE A 400 -16.11 3.78 11.82
C ILE A 400 -16.54 4.05 13.26
N ILE A 401 -16.52 3.03 14.12
CA ILE A 401 -16.87 3.16 15.55
C ILE A 401 -15.96 4.18 16.22
N VAL A 402 -14.65 4.06 16.03
CA VAL A 402 -13.67 4.96 16.65
C VAL A 402 -13.78 6.39 16.10
N THR A 403 -13.96 6.54 14.78
CA THR A 403 -14.05 7.87 14.16
C THR A 403 -15.33 8.60 14.57
N PHE A 404 -16.49 7.93 14.48
CA PHE A 404 -17.78 8.61 14.57
C PHE A 404 -18.49 8.45 15.91
N LEU A 405 -18.27 7.36 16.66
CA LEU A 405 -19.00 7.11 17.90
C LEU A 405 -18.24 7.54 19.14
N PHE A 406 -16.91 7.38 19.18
CA PHE A 406 -16.11 7.70 20.38
C PHE A 406 -16.27 9.15 20.86
N PRO A 407 -16.29 10.18 19.98
CA PRO A 407 -16.54 11.55 20.42
C PRO A 407 -17.83 11.70 21.25
N PHE A 408 -18.90 11.00 20.88
CA PHE A 408 -20.15 11.04 21.63
C PHE A 408 -20.12 10.17 22.90
N LEU A 409 -19.53 8.97 22.82
CA LEU A 409 -19.46 8.03 23.94
C LEU A 409 -18.62 8.55 25.11
N PHE A 410 -17.60 9.36 24.82
CA PHE A 410 -16.70 9.92 25.83
C PHE A 410 -16.87 11.43 26.04
N GLY A 411 -17.94 12.03 25.49
CA GLY A 411 -18.31 13.43 25.74
C GLY A 411 -17.30 14.45 25.20
N PHE A 412 -16.74 14.19 24.02
CA PHE A 412 -15.76 15.03 23.29
C PHE A 412 -14.45 15.28 24.04
N LYS A 413 -14.13 14.43 25.02
CA LYS A 413 -12.90 14.49 25.81
C LYS A 413 -11.75 13.73 25.18
#